data_AF-A0A534IGW2-F1
#
_entry.id   AF-A0A534IGW2-F1
#
_cell.length_a   1.000
_cell.length_b   1.000
_cell.length_c   1.000
_cell.angle_alpha   90.00
_cell.angle_beta   90.00
_cell.angle_gamma   90.00
#
_symmetry.space_group_name_H-M   'P 1'
#
loop_
_entity.id
_entity.type
_entity.pdbx_description
1 polymer ?
#
loop_
_entity_poly.entity_id
_entity_poly.type
_entity_poly.pdbx_seq_one_letter_code
_entity_poly.pdbx_strand_id
1 'polypeptide(L)'
;MAEHDRDPTEEEREVLKETGVVDERLLGLMDLYVGDKVRWRFFYGDEGFEELEGHFLGFYTLFEGPEGGGDVNLILKVHRNGKDVILYKDRNYLAEFEVVQANDAARDRFETIHEKHGRRVGREFG
;
A
#
# COMPACT_ATOMS: atom_id res chain seq x y z
N MET A 1 -20.07 -26.60 -8.29
CA MET A 1 -18.68 -26.35 -7.88
C MET A 1 -18.37 -24.97 -8.41
N ALA A 2 -18.35 -23.97 -7.54
CA ALA A 2 -18.02 -22.62 -7.95
C ALA A 2 -16.54 -22.63 -8.36
N GLU A 3 -16.25 -22.34 -9.63
CA GLU A 3 -14.93 -21.89 -10.05
C GLU A 3 -14.60 -20.70 -9.15
N HIS A 4 -13.68 -20.91 -8.21
CA HIS A 4 -13.20 -19.87 -7.34
C HIS A 4 -12.58 -18.79 -8.21
N ASP A 5 -13.26 -17.64 -8.25
CA ASP A 5 -12.71 -16.28 -8.19
C ASP A 5 -11.19 -16.28 -7.94
N ARG A 6 -10.39 -16.49 -8.99
CA ARG A 6 -8.98 -16.13 -8.93
C ARG A 6 -8.92 -14.62 -8.96
N ASP A 7 -8.22 -14.05 -7.98
CA ASP A 7 -7.97 -12.62 -7.96
C ASP A 7 -7.19 -12.28 -9.25
N PRO A 8 -7.70 -11.41 -10.13
CA PRO A 8 -7.02 -11.07 -11.38
C PRO A 8 -5.58 -10.58 -11.14
N THR A 9 -5.29 -10.05 -9.95
CA THR A 9 -3.96 -9.65 -9.50
C THR A 9 -2.96 -10.83 -9.47
N GLU A 10 -3.40 -12.04 -9.11
CA GLU A 10 -2.52 -13.22 -9.09
C GLU A 10 -2.19 -13.69 -10.50
N GLU A 11 -3.18 -13.68 -11.41
CA GLU A 11 -2.98 -14.07 -12.81
C GLU A 11 -2.04 -13.09 -13.54
N GLU A 12 -2.21 -11.78 -13.29
CA GLU A 12 -1.30 -10.75 -13.81
C GLU A 12 0.14 -10.95 -13.30
N ARG A 13 0.32 -11.28 -12.02
CA ARG A 13 1.65 -11.56 -11.44
C ARG A 13 2.31 -12.78 -12.06
N GLU A 14 1.55 -13.84 -12.33
CA GLU A 14 2.07 -15.02 -13.03
C GLU A 14 2.52 -14.68 -14.46
N VAL A 15 1.74 -13.90 -15.22
CA VAL A 15 2.17 -13.44 -16.55
C VAL A 15 3.46 -12.61 -16.48
N LEU A 16 3.62 -11.76 -15.48
CA LEU A 16 4.85 -10.98 -15.28
C LEU A 16 6.06 -11.86 -14.95
N LYS A 17 5.87 -12.98 -14.22
CA LYS A 17 6.93 -13.97 -13.98
C LYS A 17 7.31 -14.70 -15.27
N GLU A 18 6.32 -15.20 -16.02
CA GLU A 18 6.54 -15.94 -17.26
C GLU A 18 7.29 -15.12 -18.31
N THR A 19 7.02 -13.82 -18.35
CA THR A 19 7.70 -12.86 -19.25
C THR A 19 9.05 -12.38 -18.74
N GLY A 20 9.47 -12.78 -17.54
CA GLY A 20 10.76 -12.43 -16.92
C GLY A 20 10.85 -10.97 -16.46
N VAL A 21 9.72 -10.27 -16.31
CA VAL A 21 9.68 -8.88 -15.84
C VAL A 21 9.86 -8.81 -14.32
N VAL A 22 9.30 -9.78 -13.60
CA VAL A 22 9.43 -9.92 -12.14
C VAL A 22 9.90 -11.32 -11.77
N ASP A 23 10.62 -11.44 -10.66
CA ASP A 23 10.94 -12.71 -10.01
C ASP A 23 10.22 -12.81 -8.65
N GLU A 24 10.28 -13.98 -8.00
CA GLU A 24 9.68 -14.19 -6.66
C GLU A 24 10.17 -13.17 -5.63
N ARG A 25 11.43 -12.73 -5.77
CA ARG A 25 12.03 -11.74 -4.88
C ARG A 25 11.40 -10.37 -5.08
N LEU A 26 11.22 -9.92 -6.32
CA LEU A 26 10.59 -8.64 -6.67
C LEU A 26 9.12 -8.63 -6.29
N LEU A 27 8.39 -9.73 -6.49
CA LEU A 27 6.99 -9.83 -6.07
C LEU A 27 6.82 -9.66 -4.57
N GLY A 28 7.70 -10.25 -3.76
CA GLY A 28 7.70 -10.04 -2.31
C GLY A 28 8.00 -8.59 -1.90
N LEU A 29 8.62 -7.79 -2.77
CA LEU A 29 8.87 -6.36 -2.55
C LEU A 29 7.71 -5.46 -3.03
N MET A 30 6.82 -5.97 -3.87
CA MET A 30 5.65 -5.23 -4.36
C MET A 30 4.56 -5.10 -3.30
N ASP A 31 4.60 -5.93 -2.26
CA ASP A 31 3.57 -5.97 -1.23
C ASP A 31 3.95 -5.11 -0.02
N LEU A 32 3.00 -4.26 0.38
CA LEU A 32 3.13 -3.33 1.48
C LEU A 32 1.92 -3.46 2.41
N TYR A 33 2.16 -3.71 3.70
CA TYR A 33 1.11 -3.98 4.67
C TYR A 33 1.01 -2.89 5.73
N VAL A 34 -0.23 -2.61 6.14
CA VAL A 34 -0.50 -1.66 7.23
C VAL A 34 0.28 -2.08 8.48
N GLY A 35 0.96 -1.12 9.09
CA GLY A 35 1.79 -1.30 10.27
C GLY A 35 3.26 -1.57 9.98
N ASP A 36 3.65 -1.93 8.75
CA ASP A 36 5.05 -2.11 8.38
C ASP A 36 5.84 -0.82 8.58
N LYS A 37 7.11 -0.96 8.99
CA LYS A 37 8.06 0.14 8.99
C LYS A 37 8.71 0.22 7.61
N VAL A 38 8.61 1.39 7.00
CA VAL A 38 8.95 1.62 5.60
C VAL A 38 9.83 2.85 5.48
N ARG A 39 10.88 2.76 4.68
CA ARG A 39 11.64 3.90 4.18
C ARG A 39 11.05 4.33 2.86
N TRP A 40 10.66 5.59 2.77
CA TRP A 40 10.10 6.23 1.59
C TRP A 40 11.09 7.23 1.01
N ARG A 41 11.19 7.27 -0.32
CA ARG A 41 11.91 8.31 -1.05
C ARG A 41 10.94 8.94 -2.05
N PHE A 42 10.52 10.15 -1.76
CA PHE A 42 9.58 10.93 -2.57
C PHE A 42 10.35 11.80 -3.55
N PHE A 43 10.00 11.74 -4.83
CA PHE A 43 10.58 12.56 -5.88
C PHE A 43 9.66 13.72 -6.25
N TYR A 44 10.19 14.94 -6.16
CA TYR A 44 9.48 16.20 -6.40
C TYR A 44 10.08 16.98 -7.56
N GLY A 45 10.28 16.32 -8.71
CA GLY A 45 10.80 16.98 -9.92
C GLY A 45 12.12 17.69 -9.67
N ASP A 46 12.13 19.01 -9.87
CA ASP A 46 13.31 19.87 -9.71
C ASP A 46 13.80 19.99 -8.25
N GLU A 47 12.98 19.62 -7.26
CA GLU A 47 13.33 19.68 -5.82
C GLU A 47 14.11 18.45 -5.34
N GLY A 48 14.26 17.42 -6.18
CA GLY A 48 15.00 16.20 -5.84
C GLY A 48 14.20 15.22 -4.98
N PHE A 49 14.89 14.51 -4.07
CA PHE A 49 14.30 13.46 -3.25
C PHE A 49 14.17 13.87 -1.77
N GLU A 50 12.99 13.66 -1.19
CA GLU A 50 12.75 13.68 0.26
C GLU A 50 12.71 12.24 0.78
N GLU A 51 13.58 11.90 1.75
CA GLU A 51 13.56 10.58 2.40
C GLU A 51 12.91 10.64 3.78
N LEU A 52 12.13 9.62 4.10
CA LEU A 52 11.40 9.51 5.36
C LEU A 52 11.25 8.05 5.79
N GLU A 53 11.51 7.75 7.06
CA GLU A 53 11.20 6.44 7.64
C GLU A 53 10.01 6.54 8.61
N GLY A 54 9.05 5.63 8.49
CA GLY A 54 7.83 5.64 9.30
C GLY A 54 7.02 4.35 9.17
N HIS A 55 5.92 4.26 9.90
CA HIS A 55 4.98 3.15 9.74
C HIS A 55 3.94 3.50 8.66
N PHE A 56 3.76 2.62 7.69
CA PHE A 56 2.68 2.71 6.72
C PHE A 56 1.35 2.44 7.41
N LEU A 57 0.38 3.35 7.30
CA LEU A 57 -0.93 3.17 7.92
C LEU A 57 -2.01 2.78 6.92
N GLY A 58 -1.78 2.97 5.62
CA GLY A 58 -2.74 2.68 4.57
C GLY A 58 -2.91 3.83 3.59
N PHE A 59 -3.73 3.57 2.58
CA PHE A 59 -4.26 4.58 1.67
C PHE A 59 -5.70 4.87 2.09
N TYR A 60 -5.97 6.12 2.49
CA TYR A 60 -7.30 6.51 2.93
C TYR A 60 -7.79 7.76 2.22
N THR A 61 -9.09 7.76 1.96
CA THR A 61 -9.80 8.91 1.44
C THR A 61 -10.06 9.90 2.57
N LEU A 62 -9.68 11.17 2.37
CA LEU A 62 -10.15 12.23 3.27
C LEU A 62 -11.67 12.37 3.14
N PHE A 63 -12.35 12.71 4.25
CA PHE A 63 -13.80 12.88 4.32
C PHE A 63 -14.35 13.55 3.05
N GLU A 64 -15.15 12.81 2.28
CA GLU A 64 -15.83 13.33 1.10
C GLU A 64 -16.88 14.34 1.56
N GLY A 65 -16.70 15.60 1.20
CA GLY A 65 -17.78 16.57 1.24
C GLY A 65 -18.93 16.13 0.31
N PRO A 66 -20.10 16.80 0.38
CA PRO A 66 -21.29 16.44 -0.40
C PRO A 66 -21.10 16.38 -1.93
N GLU A 67 -19.97 16.85 -2.45
CA GLU A 67 -19.62 16.81 -3.88
C GLU A 67 -18.81 15.56 -4.29
N GLY A 68 -18.50 14.63 -3.38
CA GLY A 68 -18.08 13.27 -3.73
C GLY A 68 -16.73 13.16 -4.45
N GLY A 69 -15.74 13.92 -4.03
CA GLY A 69 -14.38 13.87 -4.55
C GLY A 69 -13.36 13.71 -3.43
N GLY A 70 -13.15 12.48 -2.96
CA GLY A 70 -12.19 12.20 -1.92
C GLY A 70 -10.83 11.81 -2.49
N ASP A 71 -9.78 12.55 -2.15
CA ASP A 71 -8.41 12.18 -2.51
C ASP A 71 -7.93 11.02 -1.64
N VAL A 72 -7.47 9.95 -2.29
CA VAL A 72 -6.77 8.84 -1.62
C VAL A 72 -5.35 9.30 -1.27
N ASN A 73 -5.05 9.38 0.02
CA ASN A 73 -3.78 9.84 0.55
C ASN A 73 -2.97 8.69 1.14
N LEU A 74 -1.65 8.72 0.94
CA LEU A 74 -0.73 7.89 1.70
C LEU A 74 -0.65 8.42 3.13
N ILE A 75 -0.95 7.55 4.10
CA ILE A 75 -0.86 7.90 5.52
C ILE A 75 0.33 7.20 6.16
N LEU A 76 1.19 7.98 6.81
CA LEU A 76 2.37 7.50 7.53
C LEU A 76 2.36 7.98 8.98
N LYS A 77 2.73 7.11 9.93
CA LYS A 77 3.13 7.52 11.29
C LYS A 77 4.63 7.67 11.33
N VAL A 78 5.11 8.85 11.73
CA VAL A 78 6.55 9.10 11.91
C VAL A 78 6.84 9.63 13.30
N HIS A 79 8.05 9.37 13.79
CA HIS A 79 8.53 9.93 15.05
C HIS A 79 9.52 11.06 14.75
N ARG A 80 9.14 12.32 15.04
CA ARG A 80 9.97 13.50 14.77
C ARG A 80 9.94 14.45 15.95
N ASN A 81 11.10 14.95 16.35
CA ASN A 81 11.25 15.89 17.46
C ASN A 81 10.63 15.37 18.78
N GLY A 82 10.83 14.08 19.07
CA GLY A 82 10.35 13.45 20.31
C GLY A 82 8.85 13.15 20.37
N LYS A 83 8.13 13.31 19.26
CA LYS A 83 6.68 13.06 19.19
C LYS A 83 6.29 12.25 17.97
N ASP A 84 5.22 11.49 18.11
CA ASP A 84 4.55 10.83 17.01
C ASP A 84 3.68 11.84 16.26
N VAL A 85 3.78 11.84 14.94
CA VAL A 85 2.95 12.66 14.05
C VAL A 85 2.43 11.80 12.90
N ILE A 86 1.25 12.17 12.38
CA ILE A 86 0.64 11.56 11.21
C ILE A 86 0.89 12.46 10.01
N LEU A 87 1.46 11.90 8.96
CA LEU A 87 1.68 12.57 7.69
C LEU A 87 0.67 12.06 6.68
N TYR A 88 0.07 13.00 5.96
CA TYR A 88 -0.73 12.77 4.77
C TYR A 88 0.10 13.23 3.58
N LYS A 89 0.32 12.34 2.61
CA LYS A 89 1.06 12.67 1.40
C LYS A 89 0.14 12.51 0.20
N ASP A 90 -0.05 13.63 -0.50
CA ASP A 90 -0.94 13.82 -1.65
C ASP A 90 -0.34 13.21 -2.94
N ARG A 91 -1.17 12.86 -3.92
CA ARG A 91 -0.88 12.03 -5.11
C ARG A 91 0.17 12.58 -6.09
N ASN A 92 0.64 13.81 -5.92
CA ASN A 92 1.56 14.48 -6.85
C ASN A 92 3.04 14.14 -6.61
N TYR A 93 3.36 12.90 -6.22
CA TYR A 93 4.74 12.44 -6.06
C TYR A 93 4.97 11.13 -6.80
N LEU A 94 6.21 10.92 -7.25
CA LEU A 94 6.73 9.58 -7.51
C LEU A 94 7.39 9.09 -6.22
N ALA A 95 7.12 7.87 -5.78
CA ALA A 95 7.72 7.32 -4.57
C ALA A 95 8.39 5.98 -4.84
N GLU A 96 9.58 5.83 -4.26
CA GLU A 96 10.22 4.54 -4.00
C GLU A 96 10.00 4.19 -2.53
N PHE A 97 9.83 2.90 -2.23
CA PHE A 97 9.74 2.43 -0.86
C PHE A 97 10.50 1.13 -0.64
N GLU A 98 10.93 0.94 0.61
CA GLU A 98 11.59 -0.26 1.10
C GLU A 98 10.97 -0.63 2.46
N VAL A 99 10.46 -1.85 2.61
CA VAL A 99 10.03 -2.37 3.91
C VAL A 99 11.28 -2.67 4.75
N VAL A 100 11.56 -1.79 5.70
CA VAL A 100 12.71 -1.90 6.62
C VAL A 100 12.42 -2.94 7.70
N GLN A 101 11.17 -3.02 8.14
CA GLN A 101 10.73 -4.00 9.13
C GLN A 101 9.26 -4.36 8.91
N ALA A 102 9.01 -5.63 8.63
CA ALA A 102 7.67 -6.17 8.56
C ALA A 102 7.00 -6.17 9.94
N ASN A 103 5.68 -5.95 9.97
CA ASN A 103 4.87 -6.12 11.16
C ASN A 103 4.09 -7.44 11.08
N ASP A 104 4.79 -8.56 11.27
CA ASP A 104 4.25 -9.91 11.10
C ASP A 104 2.97 -10.13 11.92
N ALA A 105 2.94 -9.63 13.15
CA ALA A 105 1.76 -9.73 14.03
C ALA A 105 0.53 -9.00 13.46
N ALA A 106 0.73 -7.88 12.76
CA ALA A 106 -0.36 -7.18 12.08
C ALA A 106 -0.74 -7.90 10.77
N ARG A 107 0.25 -8.35 9.99
CA ARG A 107 0.06 -9.08 8.73
C ARG A 107 -0.79 -10.34 8.92
N ASP A 108 -0.42 -11.22 9.86
CA ASP A 108 -1.16 -12.45 10.18
C ASP A 108 -2.64 -12.16 10.53
N ARG A 109 -2.85 -11.07 11.28
CA ARG A 109 -4.19 -10.67 11.70
C ARG A 109 -4.99 -10.05 10.56
N PHE A 110 -4.34 -9.32 9.65
CA PHE A 110 -4.99 -8.79 8.46
C PHE A 110 -5.37 -9.89 7.48
N GLU A 111 -4.53 -10.90 7.28
CA GLU A 111 -4.88 -12.08 6.49
C GLU A 111 -6.15 -12.74 7.03
N THR A 112 -6.23 -12.96 8.35
CA THR A 112 -7.43 -13.49 9.01
C THR A 112 -8.66 -12.59 8.77
N ILE A 113 -8.49 -11.27 8.80
CA ILE A 113 -9.58 -10.31 8.55
C ILE A 113 -10.02 -10.38 7.08
N HIS A 114 -9.09 -10.46 6.14
CA HIS A 114 -9.36 -10.52 4.70
C HIS A 114 -10.05 -11.84 4.32
N GLU A 115 -9.64 -12.97 4.89
CA GLU A 115 -10.32 -14.25 4.73
C GLU A 115 -11.76 -14.20 5.26
N LYS A 116 -11.97 -13.60 6.43
CA LYS A 116 -13.29 -13.53 7.08
C LYS A 116 -14.26 -12.61 6.35
N HIS A 117 -13.78 -11.53 5.77
CA HIS A 117 -14.62 -10.50 5.14
C HIS A 117 -14.63 -10.57 3.61
N GLY A 118 -13.85 -11.48 3.02
CA GLY A 118 -13.49 -11.49 1.61
C GLY A 118 -12.60 -10.28 1.28
N ARG A 119 -11.57 -10.45 0.43
CA ARG A 119 -11.11 -9.30 -0.38
C ARG A 119 -12.38 -8.81 -1.08
N ARG A 120 -12.91 -7.64 -0.69
CA ARG A 120 -13.97 -6.99 -1.47
C ARG A 120 -13.35 -6.61 -2.81
N VAL A 121 -13.34 -7.56 -3.74
CA VAL A 121 -13.30 -7.30 -5.17
C VAL A 121 -14.39 -6.27 -5.42
N GLY A 122 -14.04 -5.25 -6.20
CA GLY A 122 -14.79 -4.01 -6.36
C GLY A 122 -16.30 -4.21 -6.32
N ARG A 123 -16.96 -3.38 -5.53
CA ARG A 123 -18.40 -3.16 -5.66
C ARG A 123 -18.64 -2.71 -7.10
N GLU A 124 -19.06 -3.62 -7.96
CA GLU A 124 -19.54 -3.29 -9.30
C GLU A 124 -20.66 -2.27 -9.14
N PHE A 125 -20.45 -1.07 -9.66
CA PHE A 125 -21.56 -0.20 -10.02
C PHE A 125 -22.09 -0.71 -11.36
N GLY A 126 -23.17 -1.50 -11.28
CA GLY A 126 -24.06 -1.88 -12.36
C GLY A 126 -25.48 -1.95 -11.83
#